data_AF-A0A438W1K0-F1
#
_entry.id   AF-A0A438W1K0-F1
#
_cell.length_a   1.000
_cell.length_b   1.000
_cell.length_c   1.000
_cell.angle_alpha   90.00
_cell.angle_beta   90.00
_cell.angle_gamma   90.00
#
_symmetry.space_group_name_H-M   'P 1'
#
loop_
_entity.id
_entity.type
_entity.pdbx_description
1 polymer ?
#
loop_
_entity_poly.entity_id
_entity_poly.type
_entity_poly.pdbx_seq_one_letter_code
_entity_poly.pdbx_strand_id
1 'polypeptide(L)'
;AFNDYQNDLRVSQIFFIQTEQHYKKFRNTLKFLLANFSDMDLKNLERPHDFSPLDHFLLEALETTSAGVNSAFEEHDFVKGLNILMAFVTNELSGIYLDACK
;
A
#
# COMPACT_ATOMS: atom_id res chain seq x y z
N ALA A 1 4.57 15.58 0.57
CA ALA A 1 3.36 14.78 0.32
C ALA A 1 2.80 14.15 1.60
N PHE A 2 3.63 13.68 2.55
CA PHE A 2 3.20 13.17 3.86
C PHE A 2 3.04 14.23 4.97
N ASN A 3 3.16 15.52 4.64
CA ASN A 3 3.18 16.58 5.64
C ASN A 3 1.92 17.42 5.48
N ASP A 4 1.26 17.71 6.60
CA ASP A 4 0.05 18.52 6.66
C ASP A 4 0.39 19.94 6.20
N TYR A 5 0.20 20.18 4.89
CA TYR A 5 0.46 21.45 4.23
C TYR A 5 -0.58 22.51 4.58
N GLN A 6 -1.61 22.18 5.36
CA GLN A 6 -2.55 23.15 5.92
C GLN A 6 -1.99 23.84 7.18
N ASN A 7 -0.90 23.31 7.75
CA ASN A 7 -0.21 23.87 8.91
C ASN A 7 1.23 24.29 8.58
N ASP A 8 1.83 25.06 9.48
CA ASP A 8 3.21 25.54 9.35
C ASP A 8 4.18 24.35 9.28
N LEU A 9 4.80 24.15 8.12
CA LEU A 9 5.61 22.97 7.83
C LEU A 9 6.88 22.99 8.67
N ARG A 10 6.93 22.21 9.76
CA ARG A 10 8.16 21.94 10.50
C ARG A 10 9.05 20.96 9.73
N VAL A 11 9.73 21.49 8.72
CA VAL A 11 10.74 20.74 7.96
C VAL A 11 11.96 20.55 8.86
N SER A 12 12.20 19.31 9.27
CA SER A 12 13.35 18.91 10.08
C SER A 12 14.10 17.75 9.43
N GLN A 13 15.34 17.51 9.85
CA GLN A 13 16.10 16.34 9.40
C GLN A 13 15.32 15.04 9.66
N ILE A 14 14.59 14.97 10.77
CA ILE A 14 13.77 13.81 11.16
C ILE A 14 12.66 13.56 10.13
N PHE A 15 12.02 14.61 9.61
CA PHE A 15 10.98 14.50 8.59
C PHE A 15 11.49 13.83 7.30
N PHE A 16 12.68 14.22 6.83
CA PHE A 16 13.28 13.61 5.64
C PHE A 16 13.65 12.15 5.87
N ILE A 17 14.17 11.81 7.05
CA ILE A 17 14.49 10.41 7.41
C ILE A 17 13.22 9.56 7.41
N GLN A 18 12.13 10.03 8.01
CA GLN A 18 10.85 9.31 8.02
C GLN A 18 10.29 9.14 6.61
N THR A 19 10.34 10.19 5.79
CA THR A 19 9.90 10.12 4.39
C THR A 19 10.72 9.13 3.57
N GLU A 20 12.03 9.07 3.78
CA GLU A 20 12.93 8.11 3.14
C GLU A 20 12.58 6.67 3.55
N GLN A 21 12.35 6.43 4.83
CA GLN A 21 11.95 5.12 5.35
C GLN A 21 10.61 4.67 4.76
N HIS A 22 9.63 5.57 4.70
CA HIS A 22 8.35 5.32 4.06
C HIS A 22 8.55 4.93 2.58
N TYR A 23 9.27 5.75 1.82
CA TYR A 23 9.54 5.44 0.42
C TYR A 23 10.24 4.08 0.22
N LYS A 24 11.26 3.78 1.04
CA LYS A 24 11.97 2.49 0.99
C LYS A 24 11.03 1.32 1.25
N LYS A 25 10.19 1.40 2.28
CA LYS A 25 9.23 0.33 2.64
C LYS A 25 8.24 0.11 1.50
N PHE A 26 7.62 1.17 0.99
CA PHE A 26 6.69 1.10 -0.13
C PHE A 26 7.32 0.45 -1.36
N ARG A 27 8.50 0.95 -1.78
CA ARG A 27 9.24 0.41 -2.92
C ARG A 27 9.61 -1.07 -2.73
N ASN A 28 10.07 -1.45 -1.55
CA ASN A 28 10.49 -2.83 -1.28
C ASN A 28 9.31 -3.81 -1.31
N THR A 29 8.16 -3.42 -0.78
CA THR A 29 6.94 -4.23 -0.85
C THR A 29 6.51 -4.43 -2.31
N LEU A 30 6.49 -3.37 -3.12
CA LEU A 30 6.19 -3.48 -4.55
C LEU A 30 7.22 -4.33 -5.31
N LYS A 31 8.51 -4.19 -5.00
CA LYS A 31 9.57 -5.00 -5.61
C LYS A 31 9.37 -6.49 -5.28
N PHE A 32 8.98 -6.81 -4.06
CA PHE A 32 8.68 -8.19 -3.66
C PHE A 32 7.49 -8.73 -4.45
N LEU A 33 6.38 -7.98 -4.54
CA LEU A 33 5.23 -8.37 -5.36
C LEU A 33 5.66 -8.65 -6.80
N LEU A 34 6.34 -7.70 -7.45
CA LEU A 34 6.76 -7.84 -8.85
C LEU A 34 7.69 -9.04 -9.08
N ALA A 35 8.57 -9.35 -8.12
CA ALA A 35 9.44 -10.52 -8.21
C ALA A 35 8.66 -11.84 -8.13
N ASN A 36 7.52 -11.89 -7.43
CA ASN A 36 6.66 -13.07 -7.39
C ASN A 36 5.80 -13.22 -8.66
N PHE A 37 5.61 -12.15 -9.43
CA PHE A 37 4.87 -12.18 -10.70
C PHE A 37 5.76 -12.42 -11.93
N SER A 38 7.09 -12.37 -11.82
CA SER A 38 7.98 -12.41 -13.00
C SER A 38 7.88 -13.70 -13.80
N ASP A 39 7.50 -14.79 -13.14
CA ASP A 39 7.41 -16.13 -13.75
C ASP A 39 5.96 -16.51 -14.08
N MET A 40 5.00 -15.61 -13.85
CA MET A 40 3.57 -15.85 -14.04
C MET A 40 3.14 -15.50 -15.46
N ASP A 41 2.67 -16.48 -16.23
CA ASP A 41 2.08 -16.23 -17.54
C ASP A 41 0.69 -15.60 -17.39
N LEU A 42 0.60 -14.29 -17.61
CA LEU A 42 -0.64 -13.52 -17.51
C LEU A 42 -1.76 -14.03 -18.42
N LYS A 43 -1.44 -14.81 -19.47
CA LYS A 43 -2.44 -15.40 -20.37
C LYS A 43 -3.15 -16.61 -19.75
N ASN A 44 -2.53 -17.24 -18.74
CA ASN A 44 -3.08 -18.37 -17.99
C ASN A 44 -3.61 -17.94 -16.61
N LEU A 45 -3.75 -16.62 -16.36
CA LEU A 45 -4.54 -16.10 -15.24
C LEU A 45 -6.02 -16.39 -15.52
N GLU A 46 -6.43 -17.66 -15.41
CA GLU A 46 -7.82 -17.97 -15.15
C GLU A 46 -8.21 -17.22 -13.88
N ARG A 47 -9.36 -16.52 -13.88
CA ARG A 47 -9.92 -15.99 -12.63
C ARG A 47 -9.94 -17.15 -11.65
N PRO A 48 -9.22 -17.09 -10.53
CA PRO A 48 -9.27 -18.19 -9.57
C PRO A 48 -10.72 -18.29 -9.10
N HIS A 49 -11.39 -19.36 -9.50
CA HIS A 49 -12.71 -19.66 -8.94
C HIS A 49 -12.60 -20.04 -7.44
N ASP A 50 -11.37 -20.30 -6.98
CA ASP A 50 -11.00 -20.68 -5.62
C ASP A 50 -9.95 -19.72 -5.03
N PHE A 51 -10.35 -18.47 -4.77
CA PHE A 51 -9.55 -17.62 -3.89
C PHE A 51 -9.56 -18.19 -2.47
N SER A 52 -8.40 -18.22 -1.83
CA SER A 52 -8.33 -18.60 -0.42
C SER A 52 -9.03 -17.54 0.45
N PRO A 53 -9.43 -17.87 1.68
CA PRO A 53 -9.95 -16.87 2.62
C PRO A 53 -8.99 -15.69 2.84
N LEU A 54 -7.68 -15.94 2.74
CA LEU A 54 -6.65 -14.90 2.85
C LEU A 54 -6.66 -13.95 1.64
N ASP A 55 -6.86 -14.48 0.44
CA ASP A 55 -6.99 -13.67 -0.78
C ASP A 55 -8.24 -12.79 -0.72
N HIS A 56 -9.36 -13.36 -0.27
CA HIS A 56 -10.59 -12.60 -0.06
C HIS A 56 -10.42 -11.48 0.97
N PHE A 57 -9.76 -11.77 2.09
CA PHE A 57 -9.42 -10.76 3.09
C PHE A 57 -8.59 -9.62 2.50
N LEU A 58 -7.56 -9.93 1.70
CA LEU A 58 -6.72 -8.90 1.10
C LEU A 58 -7.50 -8.06 0.08
N LEU A 59 -8.37 -8.69 -0.73
CA LEU A 59 -9.19 -7.99 -1.71
C LEU A 59 -10.18 -7.03 -1.05
N GLU A 60 -10.83 -7.44 0.05
CA GLU A 60 -11.74 -6.58 0.82
C GLU A 60 -10.99 -5.41 1.49
N ALA A 61 -9.81 -5.67 2.05
CA ALA A 61 -8.94 -4.64 2.60
C ALA A 61 -8.48 -3.64 1.52
N LEU A 62 -8.19 -4.14 0.31
CA LEU A 62 -7.81 -3.30 -0.83
C LEU A 62 -8.97 -2.42 -1.30
N GLU A 63 -10.19 -2.96 -1.38
CA GLU A 63 -11.38 -2.20 -1.77
C GLU A 63 -11.65 -1.06 -0.80
N THR A 64 -11.64 -1.36 0.50
CA THR A 64 -11.82 -0.37 1.58
C THR A 64 -10.73 0.71 1.53
N THR A 65 -9.47 0.29 1.36
CA THR A 65 -8.33 1.19 1.23
C THR A 65 -8.48 2.09 0.01
N SER A 66 -8.84 1.54 -1.14
CA SER A 66 -9.00 2.28 -2.39
C SER A 66 -10.08 3.36 -2.26
N ALA A 67 -11.23 3.02 -1.67
CA ALA A 67 -12.29 3.98 -1.41
C ALA A 67 -11.82 5.12 -0.49
N GLY A 68 -11.11 4.80 0.60
CA GLY A 68 -10.57 5.79 1.53
C GLY A 68 -9.52 6.71 0.90
N VAL A 69 -8.63 6.17 0.08
CA VAL A 69 -7.63 6.94 -0.66
C VAL A 69 -8.30 7.86 -1.67
N ASN A 70 -9.23 7.35 -2.48
CA ASN A 70 -9.92 8.15 -3.49
C ASN A 70 -10.71 9.30 -2.86
N SER A 71 -11.46 9.03 -1.78
CA SER A 71 -12.20 10.06 -1.03
C SER A 71 -11.25 11.14 -0.49
N ALA A 72 -10.11 10.76 0.09
CA ALA A 72 -9.13 11.74 0.57
C ALA A 72 -8.53 12.57 -0.57
N PHE A 73 -8.31 11.98 -1.75
CA PHE A 73 -7.82 12.70 -2.92
C PHE A 73 -8.86 13.65 -3.51
N GLU A 74 -10.14 13.29 -3.50
CA GLU A 74 -11.25 14.17 -3.90
C GLU A 74 -11.36 15.39 -2.97
N GLU A 75 -11.14 15.19 -1.67
CA GLU A 75 -11.07 16.25 -0.66
C GLU A 75 -9.75 17.06 -0.69
N HIS A 76 -8.83 16.73 -1.60
CA HIS A 76 -7.49 17.32 -1.68
C HIS A 76 -6.66 17.14 -0.39
N ASP A 77 -6.96 16.12 0.41
CA ASP A 77 -6.21 15.67 1.57
C ASP A 77 -5.29 14.49 1.19
N PHE A 78 -4.25 14.82 0.43
CA PHE A 78 -3.26 13.86 -0.03
C PHE A 78 -2.46 13.24 1.12
N VAL A 79 -2.32 13.94 2.25
CA VAL A 79 -1.61 13.40 3.42
C VAL A 79 -2.37 12.23 4.00
N LYS A 80 -3.68 12.42 4.23
CA LYS A 80 -4.58 11.36 4.68
C LYS A 80 -4.60 10.20 3.70
N GLY A 81 -4.76 10.47 2.40
CA GLY A 81 -4.75 9.43 1.37
C GLY A 81 -3.45 8.62 1.37
N LEU A 82 -2.29 9.28 1.44
CA LEU A 82 -0.99 8.60 1.48
C LEU A 82 -0.77 7.82 2.78
N ASN A 83 -1.26 8.31 3.92
CA ASN A 83 -1.21 7.59 5.19
C ASN A 83 -2.06 6.32 5.16
N ILE A 84 -3.28 6.38 4.61
CA ILE A 84 -4.17 5.23 4.43
C ILE A 84 -3.48 4.17 3.54
N LEU A 85 -2.96 4.59 2.39
CA LEU A 85 -2.23 3.70 1.48
C LEU A 85 -1.02 3.06 2.17
N MET A 86 -0.28 3.84 2.95
CA MET A 86 0.93 3.36 3.59
C MET A 86 0.66 2.38 4.72
N ALA A 87 -0.44 2.58 5.45
CA ALA A 87 -0.94 1.62 6.44
C ALA A 87 -1.26 0.28 5.75
N PHE A 88 -2.03 0.30 4.65
CA PHE A 88 -2.35 -0.89 3.85
C PHE A 88 -1.12 -1.68 3.42
N VAL A 89 -0.13 -0.97 2.85
CA VAL A 89 1.11 -1.60 2.36
C VAL A 89 1.91 -2.23 3.49
N THR A 90 1.87 -1.65 4.69
CA THR A 90 2.68 -2.08 5.82
C THR A 90 2.03 -3.20 6.61
N ASN A 91 0.74 -3.10 6.94
CA ASN A 91 0.09 -4.00 7.87
C ASN A 91 -0.55 -5.18 7.12
N GLU A 92 -1.44 -4.90 6.17
CA GLU A 92 -2.23 -5.90 5.47
C GLU A 92 -1.37 -6.62 4.42
N LEU A 93 -0.74 -5.86 3.54
CA LEU A 93 0.02 -6.42 2.44
C LEU A 93 1.34 -7.03 2.91
N SER A 94 2.23 -6.23 3.50
CA SER A 94 3.54 -6.73 3.94
C SER A 94 3.50 -7.54 5.23
N GLY A 95 2.58 -7.23 6.16
CA GLY A 95 2.58 -7.81 7.51
C GLY A 95 1.75 -9.08 7.64
N ILE A 96 0.72 -9.23 6.81
CA ILE A 96 -0.17 -10.40 6.86
C ILE A 96 0.01 -11.22 5.58
N TYR A 97 -0.36 -10.65 4.43
CA TYR A 97 -0.49 -11.42 3.19
C TYR A 97 0.84 -11.96 2.68
N LEU A 98 1.83 -11.09 2.47
CA LEU A 98 3.14 -11.50 1.95
C LEU A 98 3.93 -12.36 2.96
N ASP A 99 3.62 -12.29 4.25
CA ASP A 99 4.27 -13.16 5.24
C ASP A 99 3.64 -14.56 5.26
N ALA A 100 2.33 -14.65 5.04
CA ALA A 100 1.61 -15.92 4.93
C ALA A 100 1.84 -16.62 3.58
N CYS A 101 2.17 -15.89 2.51
CA CYS A 101 2.46 -16.45 1.18
C CYS A 101 3.94 -16.81 0.93
N LYS A 102 4.86 -16.51 1.86
CA LYS A 102 6.26 -16.97 1.79
C LYS A 102 6.36 -18.47 2.02
#